data_AF-A0AAD5MPW8-F1
#
_entry.id   AF-A0AAD5MPW8-F1
#
_cell.length_a   1.000
_cell.length_b   1.000
_cell.length_c   1.000
_cell.angle_alpha   90.00
_cell.angle_beta   90.00
_cell.angle_gamma   90.00
#
_symmetry.space_group_name_H-M   'P 1'
#
loop_
_entity.id
_entity.type
_entity.pdbx_description
1 polymer ?
#
loop_
_entity_poly.entity_id
_entity_poly.type
_entity_poly.pdbx_seq_one_letter_code
_entity_poly.pdbx_strand_id
1 'polypeptide(L)' 'MCKTGDVEVTIMAISTNHTSISGILMTRNIIMANWSSSMWQSVMNRAIRLLASGPFASHFFSAAGIIN' A
#
# COMPACT_ATOMS: atom_id res chain seq x y z
N MET A 1 38.70 12.72 17.55
CA MET A 1 37.90 11.48 17.64
C MET A 1 36.46 11.88 17.93
N CYS A 2 35.59 11.89 16.92
CA CYS A 2 34.17 12.17 17.14
C CYS A 2 33.53 10.91 17.74
N LYS A 3 32.99 11.02 18.95
CA LYS A 3 32.14 9.97 19.53
C LYS A 3 30.77 10.12 18.86
N THR A 4 30.43 9.17 18.00
CA THR A 4 29.04 8.94 17.62
C THR A 4 28.33 8.51 18.90
N GLY A 5 27.63 9.45 19.53
CA GLY A 5 26.66 9.08 20.54
C GLY A 5 25.57 8.34 19.80
N ASP A 6 25.45 7.05 20.06
CA ASP A 6 24.34 6.23 19.60
C ASP A 6 23.08 6.84 20.23
N VAL A 7 22.44 7.75 19.48
CA VAL A 7 21.07 8.17 19.80
C VAL A 7 20.26 6.91 19.62
N GLU A 8 19.99 6.25 20.73
CA GLU A 8 19.03 5.18 20.83
C GLU A 8 17.67 5.80 20.50
N VAL A 9 17.38 5.90 19.20
CA VAL A 9 16.07 6.27 18.71
C VAL A 9 15.17 5.15 19.21
N THR A 10 14.47 5.40 20.31
CA THR A 10 13.35 4.57 20.72
C THR A 10 12.32 4.70 19.61
N ILE A 11 12.40 3.80 18.62
CA ILE A 11 11.40 3.68 17.57
C ILE A 11 10.14 3.21 18.29
N MET A 12 9.34 4.15 18.79
CA MET A 12 8.03 3.84 19.32
C MET A 12 7.27 3.07 18.25
N ALA A 13 6.55 2.02 18.65
CA ALA A 13 5.76 1.22 17.72
C ALA A 13 4.83 2.15 16.91
N ILE A 14 5.04 2.20 15.60
CA ILE A 14 4.22 3.00 14.68
C ILE A 14 2.79 2.46 14.80
N SER A 15 1.83 3.34 15.11
CA SER A 15 0.41 2.96 15.19
C SER A 15 0.00 2.26 13.90
N THR A 16 -0.73 1.15 14.01
CA THR A 16 -1.24 0.39 12.85
C THR A 16 -2.08 1.26 11.90
N ASN A 17 -2.69 2.33 12.43
CA ASN A 17 -3.44 3.31 11.65
C ASN A 17 -2.56 4.13 10.68
N HIS A 18 -1.25 4.23 10.93
CA HIS A 18 -0.30 4.91 10.05
C HIS A 18 0.30 3.96 9.01
N THR A 19 -0.05 2.66 9.07
CA THR A 19 0.43 1.63 8.15
C THR A 19 -0.63 1.18 7.13
N SER A 20 -1.82 1.79 7.15
CA SER A 20 -2.92 1.48 6.24
C SER A 20 -3.18 2.66 5.28
N ILE A 21 -3.39 2.32 4.01
CA ILE A 21 -3.82 3.27 2.97
C ILE A 21 -5.15 2.77 2.43
N SER A 22 -6.15 3.64 2.41
CA SER A 22 -7.45 3.37 1.81
C SER A 22 -7.77 4.44 0.75
N GLY A 23 -8.60 4.09 -0.23
CA GLY A 23 -8.97 5.00 -1.30
C GLY A 23 -10.05 4.43 -2.20
N ILE A 24 -10.61 5.29 -3.06
CA ILE A 24 -11.61 4.92 -4.06
C ILE A 24 -10.99 5.08 -5.44
N LEU A 25 -11.05 4.03 -6.25
CA LEU A 25 -10.66 4.08 -7.66
C LEU A 25 -11.88 4.49 -8.50
N MET A 26 -11.83 5.69 -9.06
CA MET A 26 -12.83 6.17 -9.99
C MET A 26 -12.28 6.09 -11.41
N THR A 27 -13.05 5.50 -12.33
CA THR A 27 -12.71 5.49 -13.75
C THR A 27 -13.65 6.37 -14.54
N ARG A 28 -13.12 7.04 -15.57
CA ARG A 28 -13.93 7.70 -16.61
C ARG A 28 -13.98 6.88 -17.89
N ASN A 29 -13.26 5.76 -17.95
CA ASN A 29 -13.22 4.89 -19.10
C ASN A 29 -14.48 4.00 -19.09
N ILE A 30 -15.32 4.14 -20.11
CA ILE A 30 -16.61 3.44 -20.18
C ILE A 30 -16.46 1.92 -20.34
N ILE A 31 -15.34 1.44 -20.87
CA ILE A 31 -15.07 0.00 -20.97
C ILE A 31 -14.80 -0.53 -19.56
N MET A 32 -13.93 0.12 -18.80
CA MET A 32 -13.63 -0.25 -17.41
C MET A 32 -14.83 -0.11 -16.47
N ALA A 33 -15.74 0.84 -16.73
CA ALA A 33 -16.98 0.96 -15.98
C ALA A 33 -17.89 -0.28 -16.14
N ASN A 34 -17.80 -0.99 -17.26
CA ASN A 34 -18.57 -2.20 -17.55
C ASN A 34 -17.81 -3.50 -17.23
N TRP A 35 -16.61 -3.40 -16.64
CA TRP A 35 -15.85 -4.58 -16.24
C TRP A 35 -16.52 -5.31 -15.09
N SER A 36 -16.48 -6.65 -15.15
CA SER A 36 -16.88 -7.48 -14.02
C SER A 36 -15.94 -7.26 -12.83
N SER A 37 -16.40 -7.62 -11.63
CA SER A 37 -15.57 -7.58 -10.42
C SER A 37 -14.29 -8.40 -10.57
N SER A 38 -14.31 -9.50 -11.33
CA SER A 38 -13.12 -10.32 -11.60
C SER A 38 -12.07 -9.60 -12.46
N MET A 39 -12.49 -8.79 -13.43
CA MET A 39 -11.57 -7.98 -14.24
C MET A 39 -10.94 -6.88 -13.40
N TRP A 40 -11.74 -6.20 -12.56
CA TRP A 40 -11.22 -5.22 -11.61
C TRP A 40 -10.28 -5.83 -10.58
N GLN A 41 -10.55 -7.07 -10.12
CA GLN A 41 -9.69 -7.78 -9.19
C GLN A 41 -8.29 -8.01 -9.77
N SER A 42 -8.17 -8.26 -11.08
CA SER A 42 -6.87 -8.40 -11.76
C SER A 42 -6.03 -7.12 -11.64
N VAL A 43 -6.66 -5.95 -11.82
CA VAL A 43 -5.99 -4.65 -11.67
C VAL A 43 -5.58 -4.42 -10.21
N MET A 44 -6.49 -4.65 -9.27
CA MET A 44 -6.19 -4.49 -7.83
C MET A 44 -5.06 -5.41 -7.38
N ASN A 45 -5.06 -6.67 -7.81
CA ASN A 45 -3.98 -7.62 -7.52
C ASN A 45 -2.63 -7.12 -8.06
N ARG A 46 -2.61 -6.47 -9.22
CA ARG A 46 -1.40 -5.88 -9.77
C ARG A 46 -0.94 -4.66 -8.98
N ALA A 47 -1.86 -3.78 -8.58
CA ALA A 47 -1.55 -2.63 -7.73
C ALA A 47 -0.96 -3.08 -6.37
N ILE A 48 -1.58 -4.09 -5.74
CA ILE A 48 -1.08 -4.70 -4.50
C ILE A 48 0.33 -5.26 -4.68
N ARG A 49 0.58 -6.00 -5.76
CA ARG A 49 1.93 -6.52 -6.06
C ARG A 49 2.95 -5.40 -6.22
N LEU A 50 2.61 -4.32 -6.91
CA LEU A 50 3.51 -3.17 -7.09
C LEU A 50 3.80 -2.46 -5.76
N LEU A 51 2.79 -2.32 -4.90
CA LEU A 51 2.95 -1.80 -3.54
C LEU A 51 3.87 -2.71 -2.70
N ALA A 52 3.71 -4.03 -2.84
CA ALA A 52 4.47 -5.03 -2.10
C ALA A 52 5.87 -5.34 -2.66
N SER A 53 6.20 -4.94 -3.89
CA SER A 53 7.52 -5.20 -4.50
C SER A 53 8.35 -3.96 -4.79
N GLY A 54 7.80 -2.75 -4.59
CA GLY A 54 8.49 -1.49 -4.86
C GLY A 54 9.25 -0.91 -3.65
N PRO A 55 9.83 0.30 -3.78
CA PRO A 55 10.49 1.03 -2.67
C PRO A 55 9.56 1.24 -1.46
N PHE A 56 8.26 1.19 -1.70
CA PHE A 56 7.22 1.29 -0.70
C PHE A 56 7.01 0.01 0.11
N ALA A 57 7.46 -1.15 -0.36
CA ALA A 57 7.26 -2.44 0.29
C ALA A 57 7.81 -2.49 1.71
N SER A 58 8.96 -1.86 1.96
CA SER A 58 9.57 -1.77 3.30
C SER A 58 8.78 -0.93 4.29
N HIS A 59 7.79 -0.16 3.82
CA HIS A 59 6.96 0.73 4.63
C HIS A 59 5.59 0.15 4.96
N PHE A 60 5.22 -1.01 4.39
CA PHE A 60 3.93 -1.65 4.60
C PHE A 60 4.09 -3.06 5.15
N PHE A 61 3.33 -3.39 6.19
CA PHE A 61 3.30 -4.74 6.76
C PHE A 61 2.50 -5.72 5.89
N SER A 62 1.42 -5.24 5.26
CA SER A 62 0.60 -6.01 4.33
C SER A 62 -0.16 -5.09 3.38
N ALA A 63 -0.57 -5.63 2.24
CA ALA A 63 -1.41 -4.92 1.26
C ALA A 63 -2.58 -5.81 0.85
N ALA A 64 -3.80 -5.27 0.92
CA ALA A 64 -5.03 -5.95 0.55
C ALA A 64 -5.95 -4.97 -0.20
N GLY A 65 -6.80 -5.49 -1.08
CA GLY A 65 -7.74 -4.71 -1.87
C GLY A 65 -9.09 -5.40 -1.93
N ILE A 66 -10.15 -4.62 -1.73
CA ILE A 66 -11.53 -5.09 -1.70
C ILE A 66 -12.28 -4.41 -2.85
N ILE A 67 -13.09 -5.18 -3.57
CA ILE A 67 -13.97 -4.67 -4.63
C ILE A 67 -15.40 -4.94 -4.17
N ASN A 68 -16.17 -3.86 -4.03
CA ASN A 68 -17.58 -3.90 -3.68
C ASN A 68 -18.45 -4.00 -4.93
#